data_AF-A0A0C2FCN6-F1
#
_entry.id   AF-A0A0C2FCN6-F1
#
_cell.length_a   1.000
_cell.length_b   1.000
_cell.length_c   1.000
_cell.angle_alpha   90.00
_cell.angle_beta   90.00
_cell.angle_gamma   90.00
#
_symmetry.space_group_name_H-M   'P 1'
#
loop_
_entity.id
_entity.type
_entity.pdbx_description
1 polymer ?
#
loop_
_entity_poly.entity_id
_entity_poly.type
_entity_poly.pdbx_seq_one_letter_code
_entity_poly.pdbx_strand_id
1 'polypeptide(L)' 'MAATELSASNCELKEGGNRALYKVELWEKPWENFEQFNVEKIRNVAAGEQI' A
#
# COMPACT_ATOMS: atom_id res chain seq x y z
N MET A 1 -23.72 -12.99 -7.91
CA MET A 1 -22.39 -12.45 -8.28
C MET A 1 -21.45 -12.78 -7.13
N ALA A 2 -20.63 -13.81 -7.29
CA ALA A 2 -19.73 -14.25 -6.22
C ALA A 2 -18.50 -13.34 -6.21
N ALA A 3 -18.16 -12.79 -5.04
CA ALA A 3 -16.92 -12.06 -4.77
C ALA A 3 -15.68 -13.00 -4.72
N THR A 4 -15.72 -14.09 -5.48
CA THR A 4 -14.60 -14.99 -5.74
C THR A 4 -13.74 -14.33 -6.83
N GLU A 5 -12.51 -13.90 -6.69
CA GLU A 5 -11.50 -14.01 -5.64
C GLU A 5 -10.57 -12.81 -5.90
N LEU A 6 -10.67 -11.74 -5.13
CA LEU A 6 -9.66 -10.67 -5.16
C LEU A 6 -8.40 -11.20 -4.46
N SER A 7 -7.63 -12.03 -5.16
CA SER A 7 -6.31 -12.46 -4.69
C SER A 7 -5.26 -11.43 -5.10
N ALA A 8 -4.29 -11.16 -4.22
CA ALA A 8 -3.18 -10.26 -4.53
C ALA A 8 -2.42 -10.69 -5.81
N SER A 9 -2.45 -11.98 -6.15
CA SER A 9 -1.90 -12.53 -7.39
C SER A 9 -2.59 -12.06 -8.67
N ASN A 10 -3.83 -11.57 -8.59
CA ASN A 10 -4.57 -11.03 -9.73
C ASN A 10 -4.46 -9.49 -9.84
N CYS A 11 -3.67 -8.84 -8.98
CA CYS A 11 -3.47 -7.39 -8.97
C CYS A 11 -2.08 -7.03 -9.51
N GLU A 12 -1.94 -7.09 -10.83
CA GLU A 12 -0.71 -6.68 -11.51
C GLU A 12 -0.56 -5.15 -11.53
N LEU A 13 0.70 -4.68 -11.59
CA LEU A 13 0.97 -3.26 -11.79
C LEU A 13 0.48 -2.84 -13.18
N LYS A 14 -0.40 -1.83 -13.22
CA LYS A 14 -0.84 -1.24 -14.48
C LYS A 14 0.33 -0.55 -15.18
N GLU A 15 0.56 -0.89 -16.44
CA GLU A 15 1.53 -0.18 -17.28
C GLU A 15 1.17 1.31 -17.40
N GLY A 16 2.15 2.19 -17.17
CA GLY A 16 1.93 3.63 -17.11
C GLY A 16 1.08 4.09 -15.93
N GLY A 17 0.86 3.23 -14.92
CA GLY A 17 0.11 3.55 -13.71
C GLY A 17 0.79 4.62 -12.85
N ASN A 18 -0.02 5.31 -12.05
CA ASN A 18 0.49 6.31 -11.11
C ASN A 18 1.25 5.64 -9.96
N ARG A 19 2.43 6.15 -9.65
CA ARG A 19 3.25 5.72 -8.51
C ARG A 19 3.34 6.86 -7.50
N ALA A 20 3.42 6.52 -6.21
CA ALA A 20 3.61 7.48 -5.14
C ALA A 20 4.38 6.85 -3.97
N LEU A 21 5.15 7.69 -3.27
CA LEU A 21 5.83 7.32 -2.03
C LEU A 21 4.94 7.69 -0.84
N TYR A 22 4.87 6.76 0.11
CA TYR A 22 4.15 6.92 1.36
C TYR A 22 5.09 6.66 2.52
N LYS A 23 4.94 7.44 3.58
CA LYS A 23 5.49 7.15 4.90
C LYS A 23 4.42 6.38 5.67
N VAL A 24 4.77 5.21 6.18
CA VAL A 24 3.89 4.38 7.00
C VAL A 24 4.53 4.22 8.36
N GLU A 25 3.82 4.61 9.40
CA GLU A 25 4.21 4.39 10.78
C GLU A 25 3.26 3.36 11.38
N LEU A 26 3.82 2.28 11.92
CA LEU A 26 3.09 1.21 12.57
C LEU A 26 3.35 1.28 14.08
N TRP A 27 2.28 1.35 14.87
CA TRP A 27 2.33 1.29 16.32
C TRP A 27 1.56 0.08 16.83
N GLU A 28 2.29 -0.87 17.42
CA GLU A 28 1.73 -2.09 17.97
C GLU A 28 1.92 -2.14 19.48
N LYS A 29 0.90 -2.64 20.17
CA LYS A 29 0.96 -3.05 21.58
C LYS A 29 0.35 -4.45 21.67
N PRO A 30 1.14 -5.52 21.47
CA PRO A 30 0.61 -6.89 21.40
C PRO A 30 -0.10 -7.34 22.69
N TRP A 31 0.37 -6.87 23.85
CA TRP A 31 -0.24 -7.14 25.16
C TRP A 31 -1.63 -6.51 25.34
N GLU A 32 -1.96 -5.51 24.53
CA GLU A 32 -3.27 -4.86 24.48
C GLU A 32 -4.09 -5.29 23.25
N ASN A 33 -3.56 -6.19 22.41
CA ASN A 33 -4.13 -6.52 21.10
C ASN A 33 -4.45 -5.26 20.27
N PHE A 34 -3.52 -4.31 20.27
CA PHE A 34 -3.68 -3.01 19.61
C PHE A 34 -2.66 -2.86 18.47
N GLU A 35 -3.15 -2.35 17.34
CA GLU A 35 -2.38 -2.02 16.15
C GLU A 35 -2.96 -0.74 15.54
N GLN A 36 -2.10 0.22 15.20
CA GLN A 36 -2.49 1.46 14.54
C GLN A 36 -1.48 1.81 13.45
N PHE A 37 -2.00 2.25 12.30
CA PHE A 37 -1.20 2.78 11.20
C PHE A 37 -1.43 4.28 11.05
N ASN A 38 -0.35 5.04 10.90
CA ASN A 38 -0.39 6.40 10.36
C ASN A 38 0.23 6.37 8.96
N VAL A 39 -0.53 6.79 7.95
CA VAL A 39 -0.12 6.73 6.54
C VAL A 39 -0.15 8.13 5.94
N GLU A 40 1.01 8.61 5.54
CA GLU A 40 1.19 9.94 4.97
C GLU A 40 1.73 9.83 3.55
N LYS A 41 1.06 10.49 2.60
CA LYS A 41 1.56 10.57 1.23
C LYS A 41 2.68 11.59 1.16
N ILE A 42 3.88 11.14 0.77
CA ILE A 42 5.04 12.02 0.60
C ILE A 42 4.94 12.75 -0.74
N ARG A 43 4.89 12.01 -1.86
CA ARG A 43 4.80 12.57 -3.22
C ARG A 43 4.43 11.54 -4.27
N ASN A 44 4.07 12.00 -5.47
CA ASN A 44 4.01 11.16 -6.66
C ASN A 44 5.43 10.87 -7.19
N VAL A 45 5.57 9.77 -7.93
CA VAL A 45 6.82 9.27 -8.50
C VAL A 45 6.62 9.09 -10.00
N ALA A 46 7.60 9.53 -10.80
CA ALA A 46 7.56 9.32 -12.25
C ALA A 46 7.79 7.84 -12.59
N ALA A 47 7.22 7.36 -13.70
CA ALA A 47 7.25 5.94 -14.05
C ALA A 47 8.67 5.35 -14.12
N GLY A 48 9.64 6.13 -14.61
CA GLY A 48 11.05 5.73 -14.76
C GLY A 48 11.98 6.12 -13.60
N GLU A 49 11.45 6.65 -12.50
CA GLU A 49 12.27 6.99 -11.33
C GLU A 49 12.62 5.70 -10.56
N GLN A 50 13.92 5.51 -10.33
CA GLN A 50 14.45 4.43 -9.50
C GLN A 50 14.40 4.90 -8.03
N ILE A 51 13.66 4.17 -7.19
CA ILE A 51 13.54 4.41 -5.74
C ILE A 51 14.53 3.51 -5.02
#